data_AF-A0A4Q3EBU6-F1
#
_entry.id   AF-A0A4Q3EBU6-F1
#
_cell.length_a   1.000
_cell.length_b   1.000
_cell.length_c   1.000
_cell.angle_alpha   90.00
_cell.angle_beta   90.00
_cell.angle_gamma   90.00
#
_symmetry.space_group_name_H-M   'P 1'
#
loop_
_entity.id
_entity.type
_entity.pdbx_description
1 polymer ?
#
loop_
_entity_poly.entity_id
_entity_poly.type
_entity_poly.pdbx_seq_one_letter_code
_entity_poly.pdbx_strand_id
1 'polypeptide(L)'
;AAIAQVTRIISSRFITKISSQLNAQRIYFGIKNPNNRSWNKNMTLPQMAYGYEMQLTPLKMLSFYNAVANNGKYVAPIFVKEIRRLGNPIEQFKARVIKDKICSDLTLSKIKNMLEGVVLEGSGKKFVHNSLYKIAGKTGTAQVADANKGYRGNRQYQASFVGYFPADKPKYSMIVVINDPKGDYYGASVSGPVFREVADKVYSSDMELNQIPVSNTHLTTIQQSPKTKIGQHKAVQEVYSKFGLKPIYAKNKEVTADSSEGIESETVTKKGTVPSALGMGLRDALFVMGNAGYKVSVVGSGAVVRQSVDAGSLIPKGSKIVLELE
;
A
#
# COMPACT_ATOMS: atom_id res chain seq x y z
N ALA A 1 11.58 -18.44 4.62
CA ALA A 1 10.74 -19.32 5.43
C ALA A 1 9.32 -18.73 5.48
N ALA A 2 8.43 -19.17 4.59
CA ALA A 2 7.04 -18.71 4.57
C ALA A 2 6.29 -19.41 5.71
N ILE A 3 6.19 -18.74 6.85
CA ILE A 3 5.41 -19.21 8.00
C ILE A 3 3.97 -18.76 7.75
N ALA A 4 3.09 -19.71 7.47
CA ALA A 4 1.65 -19.51 7.64
C ALA A 4 1.43 -19.19 9.12
N GLN A 5 1.21 -17.92 9.42
CA GLN A 5 1.06 -17.43 10.79
C GLN A 5 -0.34 -17.80 11.29
N VAL A 6 -0.49 -19.03 11.76
CA VAL A 6 -1.65 -19.45 12.57
C VAL A 6 -1.33 -19.07 14.01
N THR A 7 -1.61 -17.81 14.35
CA THR A 7 -1.36 -17.25 15.68
C THR A 7 -2.28 -17.91 16.71
N ARG A 8 -1.67 -18.57 17.73
CA ARG A 8 -2.27 -19.08 18.98
C ARG A 8 -3.50 -20.00 18.84
N ILE A 9 -3.28 -21.31 18.96
CA ILE A 9 -4.35 -22.29 19.20
C ILE A 9 -4.22 -22.82 20.64
N ILE A 10 -5.11 -22.38 21.54
CA ILE A 10 -5.15 -22.79 22.96
C ILE A 10 -6.49 -23.50 23.26
N SER A 11 -6.91 -24.44 22.41
CA SER A 11 -8.14 -25.20 22.67
C SER A 11 -8.14 -26.57 21.98
N SER A 12 -8.28 -27.63 22.77
CA SER A 12 -8.42 -29.02 22.30
C SER A 12 -9.59 -29.20 21.34
N ARG A 13 -10.70 -28.46 21.54
CA ARG A 13 -11.86 -28.47 20.64
C ARG A 13 -11.55 -27.93 19.24
N PHE A 14 -10.59 -27.02 19.11
CA PHE A 14 -10.18 -26.47 17.82
C PHE A 14 -9.28 -27.46 17.05
N ILE A 15 -8.42 -28.20 17.76
CA ILE A 15 -7.60 -29.27 17.18
C ILE A 15 -8.50 -30.41 16.65
N THR A 16 -9.55 -30.79 17.39
CA THR A 16 -10.53 -31.78 16.92
C THR A 16 -11.27 -31.30 15.67
N LYS A 17 -11.60 -30.00 15.58
CA LYS A 17 -12.29 -29.41 14.42
C LYS A 17 -11.40 -29.28 13.18
N ILE A 18 -10.10 -28.99 13.37
CA ILE A 18 -9.10 -29.03 12.29
C ILE A 18 -8.86 -30.48 11.85
N SER A 19 -8.75 -31.42 12.78
CA SER A 19 -8.60 -32.84 12.47
C SER A 19 -9.81 -33.40 11.71
N SER A 20 -11.04 -33.01 12.08
CA SER A 20 -12.26 -33.39 11.35
C SER A 20 -12.33 -32.73 9.98
N GLN A 21 -11.90 -31.46 9.83
CA GLN A 21 -11.79 -30.81 8.52
C GLN A 21 -10.70 -31.44 7.64
N LEU A 22 -9.56 -31.83 8.21
CA LEU A 22 -8.48 -32.52 7.49
C LEU A 22 -8.90 -33.94 7.08
N ASN A 23 -9.65 -34.65 7.92
CA ASN A 23 -10.25 -35.94 7.57
C ASN A 23 -11.32 -35.78 6.49
N ALA A 24 -12.13 -34.71 6.51
CA ALA A 24 -13.03 -34.38 5.41
C ALA A 24 -12.27 -34.03 4.12
N GLN A 25 -11.10 -33.38 4.21
CA GLN A 25 -10.22 -33.14 3.06
C GLN A 25 -9.55 -34.40 2.49
N ARG A 26 -9.50 -35.50 3.26
CA ARG A 26 -9.05 -36.82 2.81
C ARG A 26 -10.04 -37.53 1.89
N ILE A 27 -11.31 -37.09 1.88
CA ILE A 27 -12.44 -37.77 1.22
C ILE A 27 -12.73 -37.21 -0.20
N TYR A 28 -12.10 -36.12 -0.64
CA TYR A 28 -12.45 -35.51 -1.93
C TYR A 28 -11.58 -35.99 -3.09
N PHE A 29 -12.27 -36.50 -4.12
CA PHE A 29 -11.77 -37.10 -5.35
C PHE A 29 -10.67 -36.28 -6.02
N GLY A 30 -9.55 -36.94 -6.33
CA GLY A 30 -8.35 -36.32 -6.89
C GLY A 30 -8.49 -35.89 -8.36
N ILE A 31 -7.40 -35.30 -8.86
CA ILE A 31 -7.23 -34.95 -10.28
C ILE A 31 -7.49 -36.20 -11.13
N LYS A 32 -8.45 -36.12 -12.07
CA LYS A 32 -8.77 -37.23 -12.98
C LYS A 32 -7.57 -37.59 -13.86
N ASN A 33 -7.46 -38.86 -14.21
CA ASN A 33 -6.54 -39.40 -15.18
C ASN A 33 -7.29 -40.27 -16.21
N PRO A 34 -6.65 -40.65 -17.34
CA PRO A 34 -7.30 -41.46 -18.37
C PRO A 34 -7.85 -42.82 -17.91
N ASN A 35 -7.41 -43.33 -16.76
CA ASN A 35 -7.89 -44.60 -16.21
C ASN A 35 -9.20 -44.43 -15.41
N ASN A 36 -9.66 -43.20 -15.15
CA ASN A 36 -10.93 -42.98 -14.48
C ASN A 36 -12.11 -43.32 -15.40
N ARG A 37 -13.09 -44.08 -14.90
CA ARG A 37 -14.32 -44.44 -15.64
C ARG A 37 -15.07 -43.23 -16.21
N SER A 38 -15.02 -42.09 -15.52
CA SER A 38 -15.66 -40.84 -15.96
C SER A 38 -14.81 -40.02 -16.94
N TRP A 39 -13.67 -40.53 -17.41
CA TRP A 39 -12.78 -39.81 -18.32
C TRP A 39 -13.39 -39.77 -19.73
N ASN A 40 -13.66 -38.58 -20.22
CA ASN A 40 -14.02 -38.36 -21.61
C ASN A 40 -12.77 -37.97 -22.42
N LYS A 41 -12.40 -38.80 -23.40
CA LYS A 41 -11.20 -38.64 -24.24
C LYS A 41 -11.09 -37.25 -24.89
N ASN A 42 -12.22 -36.63 -25.24
CA ASN A 42 -12.25 -35.37 -25.98
C ASN A 42 -12.57 -34.16 -25.09
N MET A 43 -13.14 -34.36 -23.91
CA MET A 43 -13.71 -33.26 -23.12
C MET A 43 -13.07 -33.08 -21.73
N THR A 44 -12.61 -34.15 -21.08
CA THR A 44 -12.07 -34.03 -19.72
C THR A 44 -10.78 -33.20 -19.70
N LEU A 45 -9.85 -33.43 -20.64
CA LEU A 45 -8.58 -32.71 -20.66
C LEU A 45 -8.74 -31.19 -20.92
N PRO A 46 -9.53 -30.74 -21.91
CA PRO A 46 -9.83 -29.31 -22.08
C PRO A 46 -10.53 -28.70 -20.86
N GLN A 47 -11.50 -29.39 -20.25
CA GLN A 47 -12.22 -28.88 -19.07
C GLN A 47 -11.32 -28.71 -17.85
N MET A 48 -10.40 -29.66 -17.64
CA MET A 48 -9.40 -29.57 -16.58
C MET A 48 -8.45 -28.37 -16.75
N ALA A 49 -8.15 -27.96 -17.98
CA ALA A 49 -7.23 -26.84 -18.25
C ALA A 49 -7.72 -25.50 -17.66
N TYR A 50 -9.03 -25.34 -17.49
CA TYR A 50 -9.62 -24.14 -16.87
C TYR A 50 -10.39 -24.43 -15.57
N GLY A 51 -10.14 -25.59 -14.94
CA GLY A 51 -10.57 -25.89 -13.56
C GLY A 51 -11.89 -26.64 -13.41
N TYR A 52 -12.47 -27.17 -14.49
CA TYR A 52 -13.62 -28.07 -14.46
C TYR A 52 -13.17 -29.54 -14.48
N GLU A 53 -14.09 -30.48 -14.26
CA GLU A 53 -13.80 -31.93 -14.23
C GLU A 53 -12.80 -32.36 -13.14
N MET A 54 -12.49 -31.49 -12.19
CA MET A 54 -11.57 -31.76 -11.08
C MET A 54 -12.09 -31.17 -9.78
N GLN A 55 -11.75 -31.82 -8.66
CA GLN A 55 -12.09 -31.34 -7.33
C GLN A 55 -10.81 -31.20 -6.50
N LEU A 56 -10.56 -30.00 -5.99
CA LEU A 56 -9.38 -29.70 -5.20
C LEU A 56 -9.80 -28.92 -3.95
N THR A 57 -9.19 -29.24 -2.82
CA THR A 57 -9.41 -28.48 -1.59
C THR A 57 -8.70 -27.13 -1.71
N PRO A 58 -9.24 -26.06 -1.09
CA PRO A 58 -8.57 -24.77 -1.07
C PRO A 58 -7.13 -24.85 -0.54
N LEU A 59 -6.88 -25.74 0.45
CA LEU A 59 -5.55 -25.98 0.98
C LEU A 59 -4.59 -26.55 -0.08
N LYS A 60 -5.04 -27.50 -0.90
CA LYS A 60 -4.23 -28.10 -1.97
C LYS A 60 -3.93 -27.08 -3.08
N MET A 61 -4.93 -26.26 -3.43
CA MET A 61 -4.75 -25.12 -4.35
C MET A 61 -3.73 -24.12 -3.81
N LEU A 62 -3.89 -23.71 -2.54
CA LEU A 62 -2.96 -22.81 -1.88
C LEU A 62 -1.54 -23.37 -1.83
N SER A 63 -1.39 -24.65 -1.53
CA SER A 63 -0.08 -25.32 -1.48
C SER A 63 0.61 -25.33 -2.84
N PHE A 64 -0.15 -25.47 -3.93
CA PHE A 64 0.38 -25.38 -5.29
C PHE A 64 0.84 -23.96 -5.64
N TYR A 65 0.04 -22.94 -5.35
CA TYR A 65 0.45 -21.54 -5.54
C TYR A 65 1.62 -21.14 -4.61
N ASN A 66 1.68 -21.71 -3.40
CA ASN A 66 2.82 -21.57 -2.51
C ASN A 66 4.10 -22.15 -3.13
N ALA A 67 4.02 -23.29 -3.84
CA ALA A 67 5.18 -23.82 -4.56
C ALA A 67 5.68 -22.85 -5.65
N VAL A 68 4.77 -22.21 -6.38
CA VAL A 68 5.13 -21.17 -7.37
C VAL A 68 5.84 -20.00 -6.68
N ALA A 69 5.29 -19.51 -5.56
CA ALA A 69 5.89 -18.46 -4.75
C ALA A 69 7.27 -18.87 -4.19
N ASN A 70 7.40 -20.13 -3.76
CA ASN A 70 8.56 -20.72 -3.11
C ASN A 70 9.58 -21.28 -4.13
N ASN A 71 9.80 -20.57 -5.22
CA ASN A 71 10.79 -20.91 -6.24
C ASN A 71 10.70 -22.35 -6.79
N GLY A 72 9.48 -22.85 -6.93
CA GLY A 72 9.18 -24.18 -7.46
C GLY A 72 9.21 -25.30 -6.42
N LYS A 73 9.57 -25.00 -5.16
CA LYS A 73 9.70 -25.98 -4.09
C LYS A 73 8.36 -26.24 -3.41
N TYR A 74 7.80 -27.41 -3.68
CA TYR A 74 6.54 -27.86 -3.13
C TYR A 74 6.74 -28.49 -1.75
N VAL A 75 6.15 -27.86 -0.74
CA VAL A 75 6.24 -28.27 0.66
C VAL A 75 4.89 -28.75 1.18
N ALA A 76 4.92 -29.69 2.11
CA ALA A 76 3.73 -30.11 2.83
C ALA A 76 3.25 -28.99 3.76
N PRO A 77 1.95 -28.65 3.77
CA PRO A 77 1.39 -27.73 4.76
C PRO A 77 1.65 -28.20 6.18
N ILE A 78 2.01 -27.27 7.06
CA ILE A 78 2.28 -27.50 8.47
C ILE A 78 1.37 -26.59 9.30
N PHE A 79 0.64 -27.18 10.25
CA PHE A 79 -0.31 -26.46 11.12
C PHE A 79 0.22 -26.28 12.54
N VAL A 80 1.14 -27.14 12.96
CA VAL A 80 1.72 -27.16 14.29
C VAL A 80 3.21 -26.95 14.14
N LYS A 81 3.75 -25.91 14.78
CA LYS A 81 5.20 -25.64 14.80
C LYS A 81 5.91 -26.48 15.86
N GLU A 82 5.30 -26.61 17.02
CA GLU A 82 5.85 -27.35 18.15
C GLU A 82 4.75 -27.76 19.13
N ILE A 83 4.99 -28.83 19.88
CA ILE A 83 4.19 -29.24 21.03
C ILE A 83 4.98 -28.88 22.28
N ARG A 84 4.34 -28.17 23.23
CA ARG A 84 4.94 -27.78 24.51
C ARG A 84 4.24 -28.44 25.69
N ARG A 85 4.99 -28.75 26.73
CA ARG A 85 4.46 -29.14 28.05
C ARG A 85 5.19 -28.36 29.12
N LEU A 86 4.43 -27.69 29.98
CA LEU A 86 4.95 -26.82 31.05
C LEU A 86 5.94 -25.77 30.50
N GLY A 87 5.63 -25.18 29.34
CA GLY A 87 6.48 -24.18 28.67
C GLY A 87 7.64 -24.76 27.84
N ASN A 88 8.01 -26.02 28.05
CA ASN A 88 9.14 -26.66 27.36
C ASN A 88 8.70 -27.34 26.05
N PRO A 89 9.43 -27.14 24.93
CA PRO A 89 9.16 -27.84 23.68
C PRO A 89 9.50 -29.34 23.82
N ILE A 90 8.53 -30.20 23.53
CA ILE A 90 8.71 -31.67 23.49
C ILE A 90 8.98 -32.13 22.06
N GLU A 91 8.33 -31.50 21.08
CA GLU A 91 8.43 -31.88 19.67
C GLU A 91 8.37 -30.62 18.80
N GLN A 92 9.23 -30.55 17.78
CA GLN A 92 9.24 -29.48 16.80
C GLN A 92 9.03 -30.05 15.40
N PHE A 93 8.13 -29.44 14.65
CA PHE A 93 7.79 -29.85 13.30
C PHE A 93 8.43 -28.88 12.31
N LYS A 94 9.13 -29.44 11.31
CA LYS A 94 9.75 -28.67 10.23
C LYS A 94 9.00 -28.89 8.92
N ALA A 95 9.09 -27.91 8.02
CA ALA A 95 8.49 -28.02 6.69
C ALA A 95 9.11 -29.20 5.94
N ARG A 96 8.27 -30.13 5.47
CA ARG A 96 8.70 -31.28 4.67
C ARG A 96 8.59 -30.96 3.19
N VAL A 97 9.68 -31.13 2.46
CA VAL A 97 9.72 -30.95 1.00
C VAL A 97 9.09 -32.18 0.35
N ILE A 98 8.05 -31.98 -0.46
CA ILE A 98 7.42 -33.04 -1.26
C ILE A 98 8.12 -33.14 -2.61
N LYS A 99 8.42 -32.00 -3.24
CA LYS A 99 9.11 -31.92 -4.53
C LYS A 99 9.95 -30.66 -4.56
N ASP A 100 11.23 -30.78 -4.92
CA ASP A 100 12.14 -29.62 -4.90
C ASP A 100 11.89 -28.66 -6.07
N LYS A 101 11.51 -29.18 -7.25
CA LYS A 101 11.06 -28.37 -8.39
C LYS A 101 9.80 -28.93 -9.04
N ILE A 102 8.74 -28.13 -9.10
CA ILE A 102 7.50 -28.48 -9.82
C ILE A 102 7.63 -28.34 -11.35
N CYS A 103 8.50 -27.44 -11.82
CA CYS A 103 8.79 -27.15 -13.23
C CYS A 103 10.20 -26.56 -13.38
N SER A 104 10.62 -26.25 -14.61
CA SER A 104 11.89 -25.57 -14.88
C SER A 104 11.87 -24.11 -14.42
N ASP A 105 13.05 -23.52 -14.16
CA ASP A 105 13.15 -22.13 -13.70
C ASP A 105 12.63 -21.15 -14.76
N LEU A 106 12.82 -21.45 -16.04
CA LEU A 106 12.27 -20.68 -17.15
C LEU A 106 10.74 -20.68 -17.13
N THR A 107 10.12 -21.84 -16.97
CA THR A 107 8.66 -21.96 -16.89
C THR A 107 8.14 -21.26 -15.63
N LEU A 108 8.84 -21.41 -14.51
CA LEU A 108 8.47 -20.76 -13.26
C LEU A 108 8.49 -19.23 -13.39
N SER A 109 9.54 -18.66 -13.97
CA SER A 109 9.66 -17.22 -14.24
C SER A 109 8.51 -16.71 -15.11
N LYS A 110 8.20 -17.42 -16.20
CA LYS A 110 7.03 -17.10 -17.05
C LYS A 110 5.72 -17.12 -16.27
N ILE A 111 5.50 -18.14 -15.44
CA ILE A 111 4.27 -18.25 -14.62
C ILE A 111 4.17 -17.08 -13.62
N LYS A 112 5.26 -16.73 -12.93
CA LYS A 112 5.27 -15.60 -11.99
C LYS A 112 4.89 -14.29 -12.69
N ASN A 113 5.48 -14.01 -13.87
CA ASN A 113 5.16 -12.82 -14.66
C ASN A 113 3.69 -12.82 -15.11
N MET A 114 3.17 -13.96 -15.58
CA MET A 114 1.77 -14.07 -15.97
C MET A 114 0.82 -13.82 -14.78
N LEU A 115 1.14 -14.34 -13.59
CA LEU A 115 0.32 -14.15 -12.39
C LEU A 115 0.37 -12.71 -11.86
N GLU A 116 1.50 -12.02 -11.98
CA GLU A 116 1.59 -10.57 -11.72
C GLU A 116 0.76 -9.79 -12.76
N GLY A 117 0.87 -10.16 -14.04
CA GLY A 117 0.10 -9.56 -15.14
C GLY A 117 -1.42 -9.63 -14.96
N VAL A 118 -1.95 -10.70 -14.35
CA VAL A 118 -3.38 -10.78 -13.99
C VAL A 118 -3.82 -9.62 -13.08
N VAL A 119 -2.94 -9.18 -12.20
CA VAL A 119 -3.21 -8.11 -11.22
C VAL A 119 -2.82 -6.74 -11.78
N LEU A 120 -1.82 -6.63 -12.64
CA LEU A 120 -1.42 -5.35 -13.24
C LEU A 120 -2.33 -4.92 -14.40
N GLU A 121 -2.67 -5.87 -15.27
CA GLU A 121 -3.29 -5.60 -16.57
C GLU A 121 -4.59 -6.39 -16.79
N GLY A 122 -4.76 -7.51 -16.09
CA GLY A 122 -5.88 -8.42 -16.29
C GLY A 122 -7.05 -8.23 -15.33
N SER A 123 -7.79 -9.32 -15.13
CA SER A 123 -9.04 -9.35 -14.34
C SER A 123 -8.89 -8.87 -12.90
N GLY A 124 -7.69 -8.92 -12.31
CA GLY A 124 -7.43 -8.48 -10.94
C GLY A 124 -7.14 -6.98 -10.79
N LYS A 125 -6.93 -6.26 -11.90
CA LYS A 125 -6.47 -4.87 -11.91
C LYS A 125 -7.30 -3.92 -11.07
N LYS A 126 -8.62 -3.98 -11.20
CA LYS A 126 -9.51 -3.04 -10.51
C LYS A 126 -9.61 -3.29 -9.00
N PHE A 127 -9.48 -4.53 -8.56
CA PHE A 127 -9.90 -4.95 -7.23
C PHE A 127 -8.76 -5.39 -6.31
N VAL A 128 -7.62 -5.81 -6.89
CA VAL A 128 -6.51 -6.42 -6.14
C VAL A 128 -5.23 -5.59 -6.22
N HIS A 129 -5.01 -4.84 -7.30
CA HIS A 129 -3.77 -4.07 -7.56
C HIS A 129 -3.40 -3.08 -6.45
N ASN A 130 -2.18 -3.19 -5.88
CA ASN A 130 -1.63 -2.27 -4.86
C ASN A 130 -0.44 -1.47 -5.42
N SER A 131 -0.34 -0.19 -5.05
CA SER A 131 0.84 0.64 -5.31
C SER A 131 1.99 0.40 -4.32
N LEU A 132 1.71 -0.06 -3.09
CA LEU A 132 2.70 -0.20 -2.03
C LEU A 132 3.54 -1.49 -2.15
N TYR A 133 2.93 -2.58 -2.61
CA TYR A 133 3.61 -3.85 -2.79
C TYR A 133 2.99 -4.64 -3.94
N LYS A 134 3.77 -5.50 -4.58
CA LYS A 134 3.30 -6.28 -5.73
C LYS A 134 2.47 -7.48 -5.28
N ILE A 135 1.40 -7.79 -6.00
CA ILE A 135 0.58 -9.00 -5.76
C ILE A 135 0.57 -9.82 -7.04
N ALA A 136 0.79 -11.12 -6.92
CA ALA A 136 0.63 -12.07 -8.02
C ALA A 136 -0.44 -13.10 -7.66
N GLY A 137 -1.35 -13.40 -8.59
CA GLY A 137 -2.43 -14.33 -8.30
C GLY A 137 -3.37 -14.55 -9.48
N LYS A 138 -4.42 -15.33 -9.24
CA LYS A 138 -5.43 -15.66 -10.24
C LYS A 138 -6.83 -15.63 -9.66
N THR A 139 -7.74 -15.04 -10.43
CA THR A 139 -9.18 -15.07 -10.23
C THR A 139 -9.76 -16.42 -10.67
N GLY A 140 -10.68 -16.96 -9.90
CA GLY A 140 -11.46 -18.16 -10.22
C GLY A 140 -12.95 -17.89 -10.10
N THR A 141 -13.70 -18.29 -11.12
CA THR A 141 -15.16 -18.31 -11.11
C THR A 141 -15.59 -19.67 -11.63
N ALA A 142 -16.13 -20.51 -10.74
CA ALA A 142 -16.57 -21.85 -11.08
C ALA A 142 -18.07 -21.99 -10.86
N GLN A 143 -18.77 -22.60 -11.82
CA GLN A 143 -20.13 -23.07 -11.56
C GLN A 143 -20.05 -24.34 -10.71
N VAL A 144 -20.84 -24.42 -9.65
CA VAL A 144 -20.93 -25.61 -8.80
C VAL A 144 -21.94 -26.58 -9.41
N ALA A 145 -21.56 -27.84 -9.56
CA ALA A 145 -22.45 -28.89 -10.04
C ALA A 145 -23.49 -29.25 -8.97
N ASP A 146 -24.76 -29.32 -9.35
CA ASP A 146 -25.88 -29.76 -8.51
C ASP A 146 -25.96 -31.29 -8.51
N ALA A 147 -25.03 -31.94 -7.80
CA ALA A 147 -24.96 -33.39 -7.61
C ALA A 147 -25.32 -34.19 -8.89
N ASN A 148 -26.44 -34.91 -8.87
CA ASN A 148 -26.89 -35.78 -9.96
C ASN A 148 -27.40 -35.03 -11.19
N LYS A 149 -27.65 -33.72 -11.10
CA LYS A 149 -28.13 -32.87 -12.20
C LYS A 149 -27.00 -32.13 -12.93
N GLY A 150 -25.76 -32.28 -12.48
CA GLY A 150 -24.61 -31.57 -13.04
C GLY A 150 -24.84 -30.06 -13.03
N TYR A 151 -24.50 -29.38 -14.12
CA TYR A 151 -24.65 -27.91 -14.24
C TYR A 151 -26.07 -27.44 -14.61
N ARG A 152 -27.04 -28.36 -14.69
CA ARG A 152 -28.43 -28.06 -15.10
C ARG A 152 -29.36 -27.73 -13.92
N GLY A 153 -28.87 -27.86 -12.70
CA GLY A 153 -29.61 -27.51 -11.48
C GLY A 153 -29.59 -26.01 -11.16
N ASN A 154 -29.75 -25.67 -9.88
CA ASN A 154 -29.64 -24.29 -9.44
C ASN A 154 -28.24 -23.74 -9.75
N ARG A 155 -28.18 -22.56 -10.39
CA ARG A 155 -26.93 -21.90 -10.74
C ARG A 155 -26.27 -21.35 -9.47
N GLN A 156 -25.43 -22.18 -8.86
CA GLN A 156 -24.54 -21.77 -7.77
C GLN A 156 -23.15 -21.51 -8.33
N TYR A 157 -22.53 -20.43 -7.88
CA TYR A 157 -21.18 -20.05 -8.27
C TYR A 157 -20.25 -20.06 -7.08
N GLN A 158 -18.99 -20.39 -7.33
CA GLN A 158 -17.90 -20.23 -6.39
C GLN A 158 -16.95 -19.16 -6.95
N ALA A 159 -16.80 -18.08 -6.20
CA ALA A 159 -15.87 -17.01 -6.47
C ALA A 159 -14.59 -17.25 -5.66
N SER A 160 -13.42 -17.17 -6.29
CA SER A 160 -12.15 -17.35 -5.60
C SER A 160 -11.04 -16.46 -6.14
N PHE A 161 -10.09 -16.17 -5.25
CA PHE A 161 -8.82 -15.54 -5.60
C PHE A 161 -7.71 -16.24 -4.83
N VAL A 162 -6.68 -16.67 -5.54
CA VAL A 162 -5.50 -17.31 -4.95
C VAL A 162 -4.24 -16.60 -5.44
N GLY A 163 -3.30 -16.35 -4.54
CA GLY A 163 -2.10 -15.61 -4.89
C GLY A 163 -1.09 -15.54 -3.75
N TYR A 164 -0.05 -14.74 -3.96
CA TYR A 164 1.00 -14.48 -3.01
C TYR A 164 1.49 -13.03 -3.10
N PHE A 165 2.07 -12.56 -2.00
CA PHE A 165 2.57 -11.20 -1.86
C PHE A 165 3.72 -11.11 -0.84
N PRO A 166 4.65 -10.15 -0.99
CA PRO A 166 4.91 -9.38 -2.21
C PRO A 166 5.31 -10.29 -3.40
N ALA A 167 5.00 -9.93 -4.65
CA ALA A 167 5.22 -10.81 -5.80
C ALA A 167 6.71 -11.04 -6.14
N ASP A 168 7.53 -10.01 -5.90
CA ASP A 168 8.98 -9.97 -6.12
C ASP A 168 9.76 -10.78 -5.06
N LYS A 169 9.36 -10.66 -3.80
CA LYS A 169 9.91 -11.44 -2.68
C LYS A 169 8.79 -12.08 -1.85
N PRO A 170 8.20 -13.19 -2.33
CA PRO A 170 7.04 -13.78 -1.69
C PRO A 170 7.29 -14.21 -0.25
N LYS A 171 6.47 -13.69 0.67
CA LYS A 171 6.47 -14.07 2.09
C LYS A 171 5.17 -14.77 2.48
N TYR A 172 4.06 -14.34 1.90
CA TYR A 172 2.74 -14.87 2.18
C TYR A 172 2.07 -15.39 0.92
N SER A 173 1.34 -16.50 1.05
CA SER A 173 0.41 -17.02 0.05
C SER A 173 -0.97 -17.15 0.68
N MET A 174 -2.01 -16.81 -0.05
CA MET A 174 -3.39 -16.80 0.45
C MET A 174 -4.38 -17.26 -0.62
N ILE A 175 -5.46 -17.88 -0.17
CA ILE A 175 -6.62 -18.20 -0.99
C ILE A 175 -7.87 -17.71 -0.28
N VAL A 176 -8.75 -17.04 -1.03
CA VAL A 176 -10.08 -16.64 -0.60
C VAL A 176 -11.08 -17.40 -1.48
N VAL A 177 -12.06 -18.05 -0.86
CA VAL A 177 -13.12 -18.78 -1.55
C VAL A 177 -14.46 -18.37 -0.93
N ILE A 178 -15.37 -17.89 -1.76
CA ILE A 178 -16.72 -17.47 -1.38
C ILE A 178 -17.70 -18.33 -2.17
N ASN A 179 -18.54 -19.08 -1.45
CA ASN A 179 -19.54 -19.95 -2.03
C ASN A 179 -20.88 -19.22 -2.15
N ASP A 180 -21.52 -19.35 -3.30
CA ASP A 180 -22.85 -18.80 -3.60
C ASP A 180 -23.01 -17.31 -3.20
N PRO A 181 -22.10 -16.42 -3.65
CA PRO A 181 -22.22 -15.00 -3.36
C PRO A 181 -23.52 -14.43 -3.95
N LYS A 182 -24.13 -13.47 -3.24
CA LYS A 182 -25.35 -12.79 -3.69
C LYS A 182 -25.00 -11.48 -4.37
N GLY A 183 -25.60 -11.22 -5.53
CA GLY A 183 -25.28 -10.07 -6.38
C GLY A 183 -24.21 -10.43 -7.41
N ASP A 184 -22.98 -9.97 -7.19
CA ASP A 184 -21.84 -10.31 -8.06
C ASP A 184 -21.30 -11.71 -7.73
N TYR A 185 -20.75 -12.39 -8.73
CA TYR A 185 -20.23 -13.75 -8.63
C TYR A 185 -18.83 -13.92 -9.23
N TYR A 186 -18.24 -12.87 -9.81
CA TYR A 186 -16.89 -12.95 -10.35
C TYR A 186 -15.84 -12.99 -9.24
N GLY A 187 -14.86 -13.88 -9.34
CA GLY A 187 -13.76 -13.99 -8.37
C GLY A 187 -12.99 -12.67 -8.17
N ALA A 188 -12.90 -11.85 -9.22
CA ALA A 188 -12.24 -10.55 -9.17
C ALA A 188 -12.92 -9.56 -8.22
N SER A 189 -14.23 -9.41 -8.32
CA SER A 189 -15.02 -8.41 -7.59
C SER A 189 -15.49 -8.90 -6.22
N VAL A 190 -15.66 -10.22 -6.05
CA VAL A 190 -16.15 -10.80 -4.80
C VAL A 190 -14.99 -11.17 -3.86
N SER A 191 -14.10 -12.06 -4.30
CA SER A 191 -12.98 -12.52 -3.46
C SER A 191 -11.73 -11.65 -3.53
N GLY A 192 -11.56 -10.87 -4.61
CA GLY A 192 -10.43 -9.97 -4.79
C GLY A 192 -10.30 -8.90 -3.70
N PRO A 193 -11.37 -8.12 -3.39
CA PRO A 193 -11.31 -7.12 -2.33
C PRO A 193 -10.98 -7.70 -0.96
N VAL A 194 -11.55 -8.86 -0.62
CA VAL A 194 -11.24 -9.58 0.64
C VAL A 194 -9.77 -9.99 0.68
N PHE A 195 -9.24 -10.53 -0.43
CA PHE A 195 -7.81 -10.85 -0.52
C PHE A 195 -6.98 -9.60 -0.27
N ARG A 196 -7.36 -8.48 -0.90
CA ARG A 196 -6.62 -7.23 -0.80
C ARG A 196 -6.62 -6.66 0.61
N GLU A 197 -7.78 -6.59 1.27
CA GLU A 197 -7.90 -6.05 2.62
C GLU A 197 -7.06 -6.86 3.62
N VAL A 198 -7.12 -8.19 3.54
CA VAL A 198 -6.29 -9.06 4.40
C VAL A 198 -4.81 -8.89 4.07
N ALA A 199 -4.44 -8.80 2.80
CA ALA A 199 -3.07 -8.58 2.39
C ALA A 199 -2.52 -7.24 2.89
N ASP A 200 -3.31 -6.16 2.84
CA ASP A 200 -2.94 -4.85 3.36
C ASP A 200 -2.75 -4.87 4.87
N LYS A 201 -3.62 -5.57 5.59
CA LYS A 201 -3.51 -5.73 7.04
C LYS A 201 -2.28 -6.54 7.43
N VAL A 202 -1.99 -7.63 6.71
CA VAL A 202 -0.80 -8.45 6.96
C VAL A 202 0.46 -7.66 6.62
N TYR A 203 0.48 -6.99 5.46
CA TYR A 203 1.59 -6.14 5.04
C TYR A 203 1.85 -5.09 6.11
N SER A 204 0.87 -4.26 6.48
CA SER A 204 0.97 -3.19 7.51
C SER A 204 1.33 -3.66 8.93
N SER A 205 1.12 -4.94 9.25
CA SER A 205 1.51 -5.50 10.55
C SER A 205 2.92 -6.11 10.57
N ASP A 206 3.46 -6.45 9.39
CA ASP A 206 4.77 -7.09 9.26
C ASP A 206 5.87 -6.03 9.10
N MET A 207 6.60 -5.78 10.19
CA MET A 207 7.69 -4.80 10.22
C MET A 207 8.82 -5.08 9.22
N GLU A 208 9.02 -6.33 8.80
CA GLU A 208 10.03 -6.65 7.79
C GLU A 208 9.55 -6.35 6.37
N LEU A 209 8.23 -6.45 6.12
CA LEU A 209 7.64 -6.12 4.82
C LEU A 209 7.34 -4.63 4.66
N ASN A 210 6.93 -3.94 5.74
CA ASN A 210 6.78 -2.49 5.77
C ASN A 210 8.10 -1.75 5.97
N GLN A 211 9.22 -2.39 5.64
CA GLN A 211 10.36 -1.62 5.23
C GLN A 211 9.98 -1.01 3.89
N ILE A 212 9.13 0.02 3.93
CA ILE A 212 9.21 1.12 2.98
C ILE A 212 10.71 1.36 2.97
N PRO A 213 11.41 1.12 1.84
CA PRO A 213 12.70 1.75 1.69
C PRO A 213 12.32 3.19 1.97
N VAL A 214 12.77 3.71 3.11
CA VAL A 214 13.00 5.13 3.22
C VAL A 214 14.00 5.27 2.11
N SER A 215 13.49 5.49 0.89
CA SER A 215 14.31 5.84 -0.22
C SER A 215 15.15 6.93 0.38
N ASN A 216 16.43 6.87 0.13
CA ASN A 216 17.30 7.97 0.39
C ASN A 216 16.84 9.23 -0.43
N THR A 217 15.55 9.59 -0.49
CA THR A 217 15.13 10.85 0.12
C THR A 217 15.74 10.91 1.52
N HIS A 218 17.05 11.15 1.55
CA HIS A 218 17.56 12.34 2.17
C HIS A 218 16.39 13.15 2.77
N LEU A 219 16.07 12.86 4.03
CA LEU A 219 15.44 13.81 4.92
C LEU A 219 16.44 14.96 5.21
N THR A 220 17.20 15.39 4.20
CA THR A 220 18.13 16.51 4.24
C THR A 220 17.65 17.66 3.37
N THR A 221 16.47 17.56 2.75
CA THR A 221 15.86 18.74 2.14
C THR A 221 14.38 18.72 2.43
N ILE A 222 13.99 19.52 3.42
CA ILE A 222 12.66 20.12 3.43
C ILE A 222 12.52 20.79 2.07
N GLN A 223 11.89 20.11 1.11
CA GLN A 223 12.00 20.50 -0.29
C GLN A 223 11.31 21.83 -0.55
N GLN A 224 10.43 22.27 0.34
CA GLN A 224 10.02 23.66 0.50
C GLN A 224 9.70 23.91 1.97
N SER A 225 10.40 24.83 2.62
CA SER A 225 9.93 25.40 3.88
C SER A 225 8.52 25.94 3.65
N PRO A 226 7.56 25.73 4.57
CA PRO A 226 6.22 26.25 4.40
C PRO A 226 6.30 27.74 4.11
N LYS A 227 5.76 28.19 2.96
CA LYS A 227 5.81 29.58 2.53
C LYS A 227 5.19 30.46 3.61
N THR A 228 6.01 31.21 4.33
CA THR A 228 5.54 32.19 5.31
C THR A 228 5.28 33.51 4.64
N LYS A 229 4.15 34.15 4.94
CA LYS A 229 3.92 35.54 4.55
C LYS A 229 4.93 36.45 5.26
N ILE A 230 5.45 37.43 4.54
CA ILE A 230 6.40 38.42 5.06
C ILE A 230 5.65 39.27 6.10
N GLY A 231 6.16 39.34 7.33
CA GLY A 231 5.46 40.02 8.42
C GLY A 231 5.96 39.65 9.81
N GLN A 232 5.25 38.73 10.49
CA GLN A 232 5.47 38.47 11.91
C GLN A 232 6.66 37.51 12.18
N HIS A 233 7.87 37.99 11.94
CA HIS A 233 9.12 37.24 12.04
C HIS A 233 9.32 36.53 13.39
N LYS A 234 8.94 37.15 14.52
CA LYS A 234 9.11 36.55 15.86
C LYS A 234 8.25 35.30 16.07
N ALA A 235 7.00 35.32 15.62
CA ALA A 235 6.09 34.17 15.77
C ALA A 235 6.52 33.01 14.88
N VAL A 236 6.96 33.32 13.65
CA VAL A 236 7.55 32.34 12.73
C VAL A 236 8.80 31.72 13.35
N GLN A 237 9.68 32.52 13.93
CA GLN A 237 10.89 32.04 14.59
C GLN A 237 10.60 31.11 15.77
N GLU A 238 9.60 31.43 16.60
CA GLU A 238 9.18 30.56 17.70
C GLU A 238 8.67 29.21 17.19
N VAL A 239 7.79 29.23 16.17
CA VAL A 239 7.24 28.01 15.57
C VAL A 239 8.35 27.16 14.95
N TYR A 240 9.25 27.76 14.16
CA TYR A 240 10.36 27.05 13.54
C TYR A 240 11.30 26.45 14.59
N SER A 241 11.57 27.16 15.69
CA SER A 241 12.38 26.65 16.79
C SER A 241 11.75 25.44 17.50
N LYS A 242 10.42 25.43 17.70
CA LYS A 242 9.69 24.29 18.28
C LYS A 242 9.70 23.07 17.36
N PHE A 243 9.72 23.29 16.05
CA PHE A 243 9.84 22.22 15.05
C PHE A 243 11.30 21.81 14.76
N GLY A 244 12.29 22.37 15.47
CA GLY A 244 13.70 22.06 15.25
C GLY A 244 14.26 22.54 13.90
N LEU A 245 13.56 23.47 13.23
CA LEU A 245 13.94 24.02 11.95
C LEU A 245 14.80 25.27 12.14
N LYS A 246 16.01 25.29 11.58
CA LYS A 246 16.85 26.49 11.56
C LYS A 246 16.32 27.45 10.49
N PRO A 247 15.98 28.71 10.81
CA PRO A 247 15.55 29.68 9.81
C PRO A 247 16.67 29.93 8.80
N ILE A 248 16.28 29.89 7.53
CA ILE A 248 17.10 30.05 6.34
C ILE A 248 17.20 31.57 6.08
N TYR A 249 18.41 32.14 5.96
CA TYR A 249 18.73 33.53 5.59
C TYR A 249 19.76 33.50 4.38
N ALA A 250 19.55 34.20 3.24
CA ALA A 250 20.28 34.36 1.94
C ALA A 250 20.50 35.82 1.60
N LYS A 251 21.76 36.13 1.42
CA LYS A 251 22.15 37.19 0.51
C LYS A 251 21.80 36.81 -0.92
N ASN A 252 21.20 37.75 -1.65
CA ASN A 252 20.94 37.70 -3.10
C ASN A 252 22.09 37.03 -3.89
N LYS A 253 21.81 35.88 -4.54
CA LYS A 253 22.54 35.41 -5.72
C LYS A 253 21.67 34.49 -6.57
N GLU A 254 21.85 34.62 -7.88
CA GLU A 254 21.17 33.88 -8.94
C GLU A 254 21.24 32.37 -8.75
N VAL A 255 20.15 31.71 -9.11
CA VAL A 255 19.90 30.27 -8.96
C VAL A 255 20.82 29.49 -9.91
N THR A 256 21.96 29.05 -9.39
CA THR A 256 22.66 27.86 -9.89
C THR A 256 22.57 26.76 -8.84
N ALA A 257 22.47 25.53 -9.34
CA ALA A 257 22.12 24.33 -8.60
C ALA A 257 23.18 23.93 -7.57
N ASP A 258 23.18 24.59 -6.41
CA ASP A 258 23.59 24.03 -5.12
C ASP A 258 23.16 25.05 -4.04
N SER A 259 22.35 24.67 -3.06
CA SER A 259 21.97 25.60 -1.97
C SER A 259 21.84 24.86 -0.64
N SER A 260 22.99 24.47 -0.11
CA SER A 260 23.24 24.26 1.31
C SER A 260 23.41 25.58 2.09
N GLU A 261 23.05 26.71 1.48
CA GLU A 261 23.06 28.04 2.10
C GLU A 261 21.67 28.70 1.98
N GLY A 262 21.25 29.40 3.03
CA GLY A 262 19.88 29.87 3.26
C GLY A 262 19.37 30.96 2.30
N ILE A 263 18.13 31.48 2.49
CA ILE A 263 17.29 32.47 1.72
C ILE A 263 16.88 33.70 2.60
N GLU A 264 17.24 34.99 2.34
CA GLU A 264 17.24 36.08 3.38
C GLU A 264 15.86 36.67 3.35
N SER A 265 15.44 37.06 4.54
CA SER A 265 14.65 38.25 4.67
C SER A 265 15.14 39.00 5.90
N GLU A 266 16.26 39.70 5.78
CA GLU A 266 16.50 40.87 6.63
C GLU A 266 15.75 42.04 5.99
N THR A 267 14.54 42.33 6.48
CA THR A 267 14.05 43.71 6.39
C THR A 267 14.79 44.52 7.45
N VAL A 268 16.02 44.93 7.14
CA VAL A 268 16.72 45.98 7.90
C VAL A 268 15.92 47.26 7.72
N THR A 269 14.94 47.47 8.58
CA THR A 269 14.29 48.77 8.72
C THR A 269 15.31 49.71 9.33
N LYS A 270 15.98 50.51 8.49
CA LYS A 270 16.73 51.67 8.98
C LYS A 270 15.73 52.56 9.71
N LYS A 271 15.96 52.85 10.99
CA LYS A 271 15.06 53.69 11.79
C LYS A 271 14.88 55.05 11.10
N GLY A 272 13.64 55.37 10.74
CA GLY A 272 13.28 56.65 10.12
C GLY A 272 12.92 56.59 8.63
N THR A 273 13.01 55.44 7.97
CA THR A 273 12.61 55.28 6.56
C THR A 273 11.31 54.49 6.39
N VAL A 274 10.59 54.72 5.29
CA VAL A 274 9.39 53.95 4.92
C VAL A 274 9.74 52.48 4.70
N PRO A 275 9.11 51.52 5.39
CA PRO A 275 9.33 50.10 5.18
C PRO A 275 8.69 49.61 3.86
N SER A 276 9.20 48.52 3.29
CA SER A 276 8.53 47.86 2.17
C SER A 276 7.35 47.02 2.68
N ALA A 277 6.17 47.21 2.10
CA ALA A 277 4.98 46.39 2.36
C ALA A 277 4.63 45.45 1.20
N LEU A 278 5.39 45.48 0.09
CA LEU A 278 5.13 44.66 -1.10
C LEU A 278 5.14 43.16 -0.75
N GLY A 279 4.10 42.45 -1.19
CA GLY A 279 3.89 41.02 -0.94
C GLY A 279 3.39 40.67 0.47
N MET A 280 3.26 41.64 1.38
CA MET A 280 2.69 41.41 2.70
C MET A 280 1.16 41.27 2.63
N GLY A 281 0.59 40.48 3.54
CA GLY A 281 -0.86 40.52 3.77
C GLY A 281 -1.26 41.82 4.47
N LEU A 282 -2.51 42.26 4.29
CA LEU A 282 -3.00 43.52 4.86
C LEU A 282 -2.66 43.72 6.34
N ARG A 283 -2.86 42.69 7.18
CA ARG A 283 -2.59 42.78 8.63
C ARG A 283 -1.11 43.04 8.92
N ASP A 284 -0.23 42.36 8.20
CA ASP A 284 1.22 42.50 8.36
C ASP A 284 1.70 43.87 7.85
N ALA A 285 1.16 44.31 6.71
CA ALA A 285 1.46 45.63 6.14
C ALA A 285 1.04 46.77 7.07
N LEU A 286 -0.16 46.69 7.66
CA LEU A 286 -0.65 47.67 8.64
C LEU A 286 0.20 47.69 9.91
N PHE A 287 0.62 46.51 10.39
CA PHE A 287 1.47 46.40 11.57
C PHE A 287 2.85 47.03 11.34
N VAL A 288 3.50 46.73 10.21
CA VAL A 288 4.83 47.24 9.88
C VAL A 288 4.81 48.75 9.67
N MET A 289 3.86 49.26 8.86
CA MET A 289 3.73 50.69 8.58
C MET A 289 3.29 51.50 9.82
N GLY A 290 2.40 50.93 10.64
CA GLY A 290 1.94 51.53 11.89
C GLY A 290 3.06 51.65 12.92
N ASN A 291 3.87 50.60 13.10
CA ASN A 291 5.04 50.63 13.99
C ASN A 291 6.13 51.59 13.50
N ALA A 292 6.25 51.78 12.18
CA ALA A 292 7.13 52.79 11.59
C ALA A 292 6.61 54.23 11.75
N GLY A 293 5.35 54.39 12.18
CA GLY A 293 4.73 55.68 12.49
C GLY A 293 4.00 56.33 11.31
N TYR A 294 3.55 55.55 10.32
CA TYR A 294 2.82 56.05 9.14
C TYR A 294 1.33 55.72 9.20
N LYS A 295 0.49 56.57 8.60
CA LYS A 295 -0.95 56.32 8.47
C LYS A 295 -1.21 55.60 7.15
N VAL A 296 -1.88 54.45 7.19
CA VAL A 296 -2.11 53.64 5.99
C VAL A 296 -3.54 53.81 5.49
N SER A 297 -3.71 53.94 4.19
CA SER A 297 -5.00 53.78 3.50
C SER A 297 -4.90 52.66 2.49
N VAL A 298 -5.98 51.89 2.39
CA VAL A 298 -5.97 50.57 1.77
C VAL A 298 -7.01 50.56 0.67
N VAL A 299 -6.62 50.11 -0.52
CA VAL A 299 -7.53 49.90 -1.65
C VAL A 299 -7.38 48.43 -2.07
N GLY A 300 -8.49 47.69 -2.06
CA GLY A 300 -8.51 46.25 -2.37
C GLY A 300 -8.42 45.35 -1.14
N SER A 301 -8.22 44.06 -1.38
CA SER A 301 -8.09 42.99 -0.38
C SER A 301 -6.91 42.10 -0.76
N GLY A 302 -6.40 41.24 0.13
CA GLY A 302 -5.38 40.25 -0.24
C GLY A 302 -3.93 40.66 0.07
N ALA A 303 -3.04 40.61 -0.92
CA ALA A 303 -1.62 40.92 -0.76
C ALA A 303 -1.27 42.27 -1.40
N VAL A 304 -0.38 43.04 -0.76
CA VAL A 304 0.02 44.36 -1.27
C VAL A 304 0.84 44.20 -2.55
N VAL A 305 0.31 44.74 -3.65
CA VAL A 305 0.98 44.75 -4.95
C VAL A 305 1.66 46.09 -5.20
N ARG A 306 1.13 47.18 -4.62
CA ARG A 306 1.69 48.53 -4.79
C ARG A 306 1.63 49.34 -3.50
N GLN A 307 2.63 50.20 -3.30
CA GLN A 307 2.64 51.22 -2.26
C GLN A 307 2.89 52.60 -2.89
N SER A 308 2.24 53.64 -2.36
CA SER A 308 2.30 55.00 -2.93
C SER A 308 3.61 55.73 -2.69
N VAL A 309 4.42 55.27 -1.73
CA VAL A 309 5.74 55.82 -1.41
C VAL A 309 6.72 54.67 -1.43
N ASP A 310 7.85 54.83 -2.09
CA ASP A 310 8.85 53.78 -2.21
C ASP A 310 9.48 53.41 -0.87
N ALA A 311 9.87 52.15 -0.75
CA ALA A 311 10.59 51.67 0.42
C ALA A 311 11.95 52.39 0.54
N GLY A 312 12.31 52.82 1.74
CA GLY A 312 13.55 53.56 2.02
C GLY A 312 13.41 55.08 1.95
N SER A 313 12.27 55.63 1.50
CA SER A 313 12.05 57.08 1.48
C SER A 313 12.01 57.68 2.90
N LEU A 314 12.53 58.91 3.03
CA LEU A 314 12.47 59.71 4.25
C LEU A 314 11.27 60.64 4.18
N ILE A 315 10.15 60.26 4.81
CA ILE A 315 8.96 61.12 4.92
C ILE A 315 8.62 61.36 6.39
N PRO A 316 8.01 62.52 6.74
CA PRO A 316 7.59 62.82 8.10
C PRO A 316 6.67 61.73 8.69
N LYS A 317 6.84 61.42 9.98
CA LYS A 317 5.93 60.54 10.70
C LYS A 317 4.51 61.10 10.66
N GLY A 318 3.51 60.22 10.56
CA GLY A 318 2.11 60.59 10.39
C GLY A 318 1.66 60.83 8.94
N SER A 319 2.60 60.81 7.98
CA SER A 319 2.29 60.86 6.55
C SER A 319 1.39 59.69 6.13
N LYS A 320 0.51 59.96 5.17
CA LYS A 320 -0.46 58.99 4.63
C LYS A 320 0.18 58.19 3.49
N ILE A 321 0.20 56.87 3.60
CA ILE A 321 0.68 55.94 2.57
C ILE A 321 -0.51 55.12 2.07
N VAL A 322 -0.71 55.06 0.76
CA VAL A 322 -1.76 54.24 0.12
C VAL A 322 -1.15 52.91 -0.29
N LEU A 323 -1.79 51.81 0.11
CA LEU A 323 -1.46 50.45 -0.30
C LEU A 323 -2.56 49.92 -1.22
N GLU A 324 -2.18 49.39 -2.37
CA GLU A 324 -3.08 48.69 -3.28
C GLU A 324 -2.84 47.19 -3.19
N LEU A 325 -3.92 46.45 -3.01
CA LEU A 325 -3.91 45.01 -2.80
C LEU A 325 -4.70 44.31 -3.91
N GLU A 326 -4.26 43.10 -4.26
CA GLU A 326 -4.91 42.17 -5.20
C GLU A 326 -5.77 41.14 -4.47
#